data_AF-A0AB35WUQ5-F1
#
_entry.id   AF-A0AB35WUQ5-F1
#
_cell.length_a   1.000
_cell.length_b   1.000
_cell.length_c   1.000
_cell.angle_alpha   90.00
_cell.angle_beta   90.00
_cell.angle_gamma   90.00
#
_symmetry.space_group_name_H-M   'P 1'
#
loop_
_entity.id
_entity.type
_entity.pdbx_description
1 polymer ?
#
loop_
_entity_poly.entity_id
_entity_poly.type
_entity_poly.pdbx_seq_one_letter_code
_entity_poly.pdbx_strand_id
1 'polypeptide(L)' 'MTSVFDREDIVFQVVVNHEEQYSIWPDYKAVPTGWRTVGKSGLKKECLAYIDEVWTDMRPLSLRQKMAEAAAAQ' A
#
# COMPACT_ATOMS: atom_id res chain seq x y z
N MET A 1 10.10 21.61 8.94
CA MET A 1 9.61 20.52 9.81
C MET A 1 9.71 19.23 9.01
N THR A 2 10.76 18.43 9.20
CA THR A 2 11.00 17.20 8.41
C THR A 2 10.05 16.12 8.91
N SER A 3 9.11 15.69 8.07
CA SER A 3 8.18 14.61 8.41
C SER A 3 8.95 13.29 8.59
N VAL A 4 8.44 12.38 9.43
CA VAL A 4 9.04 11.04 9.60
C VAL A 4 9.15 10.32 8.26
N PHE A 5 8.19 10.53 7.37
CA PHE A 5 8.15 9.94 6.03
C PHE A 5 9.21 10.50 5.06
N ASP A 6 9.93 11.56 5.43
CA ASP A 6 11.00 12.13 4.61
C ASP A 6 12.38 11.53 4.91
N ARG A 7 12.50 10.80 6.02
CA ARG A 7 13.76 10.20 6.46
C ARG A 7 14.11 8.95 5.67
N GLU A 8 15.36 8.87 5.22
CA GLU A 8 15.91 7.72 4.48
C GLU A 8 16.64 6.73 5.40
N ASP A 9 16.92 7.12 6.64
CA ASP A 9 17.59 6.33 7.69
C ASP A 9 16.62 5.52 8.56
N ILE A 10 15.31 5.58 8.26
CA ILE A 10 14.27 4.87 8.98
C ILE A 10 13.82 3.64 8.19
N VAL A 11 13.60 2.55 8.92
CA VAL A 11 12.96 1.34 8.38
C VAL A 11 11.45 1.51 8.38
N PHE A 12 10.87 1.24 7.22
CA PHE A 12 9.44 1.22 6.98
C PHE A 12 9.01 -0.21 6.67
N GLN A 13 7.74 -0.47 6.87
CA GLN A 13 7.04 -1.68 6.47
C GLN A 13 5.90 -1.31 5.54
N VAL A 14 5.68 -2.14 4.53
CA VAL A 14 4.56 -1.97 3.61
C VAL A 14 3.31 -2.50 4.28
N VAL A 15 2.29 -1.65 4.28
CA VAL A 15 0.96 -1.96 4.81
C VAL A 15 -0.08 -1.83 3.71
N VAL A 16 -1.13 -2.62 3.81
CA VAL A 16 -2.27 -2.60 2.91
C VAL A 16 -3.56 -2.52 3.72
N ASN A 17 -4.54 -1.76 3.24
CA ASN A 17 -5.85 -1.71 3.85
C ASN A 17 -6.82 -2.72 3.21
N HIS A 18 -8.08 -2.66 3.60
CA HIS A 18 -9.16 -3.51 3.06
C HIS A 18 -9.57 -3.14 1.62
N GLU A 19 -9.19 -1.95 1.14
CA GLU A 19 -9.44 -1.48 -0.23
C GLU A 19 -8.25 -1.75 -1.17
N GLU A 20 -7.30 -2.60 -0.75
CA GLU A 20 -6.06 -2.90 -1.49
C GLU A 20 -5.18 -1.67 -1.77
N GLN A 21 -5.29 -0.63 -0.94
CA GLN A 21 -4.42 0.53 -1.02
C GLN A 21 -3.14 0.25 -0.25
N TYR A 22 -2.00 0.42 -0.92
CA TYR A 22 -0.69 0.21 -0.35
C TYR A 22 -0.14 1.52 0.22
N SER A 23 0.54 1.42 1.37
CA SER A 23 1.24 2.54 1.99
C SER A 23 2.47 2.06 2.74
N ILE A 24 3.32 3.00 3.15
CA ILE A 24 4.47 2.73 4.02
C ILE A 24 4.15 3.21 5.44
N TRP A 25 4.51 2.39 6.42
CA TRP A 25 4.36 2.71 7.84
C TRP A 25 5.68 2.48 8.57
N PRO A 26 6.10 3.33 9.52
CA PRO A 26 7.34 3.09 10.25
C PRO A 26 7.25 1.79 11.08
N ASP A 27 8.27 0.93 11.05
CA ASP A 27 8.20 -0.38 11.72
C ASP A 27 8.07 -0.26 13.24
N TYR A 28 8.69 0.79 13.80
CA TYR A 28 8.70 1.05 15.23
C TYR A 28 7.34 1.54 15.77
N LYS A 29 6.37 1.80 14.89
CA LYS A 29 5.01 2.20 15.26
C LYS A 29 4.05 1.04 15.08
N ALA A 30 3.15 0.88 16.06
CA ALA A 30 2.02 -0.04 15.93
C ALA A 30 1.20 0.29 14.67
N VAL A 31 0.78 -0.75 13.95
CA VAL A 31 -0.02 -0.62 12.74
C VAL A 31 -1.45 -0.18 13.11
N PRO A 32 -2.01 0.85 12.46
CA PRO A 32 -3.38 1.28 12.73
C PRO A 32 -4.40 0.18 12.42
N THR A 33 -5.51 0.18 13.15
CA THR A 33 -6.63 -0.72 12.89
C THR A 33 -7.16 -0.54 11.46
N GLY A 34 -7.42 -1.64 10.76
CA GLY A 34 -7.86 -1.63 9.36
C GLY A 34 -6.72 -1.68 8.34
N TRP A 35 -5.47 -1.64 8.80
CA TRP A 35 -4.28 -1.89 7.99
C TRP A 35 -3.62 -3.20 8.42
N ARG A 36 -2.96 -3.88 7.47
CA ARG A 36 -2.20 -5.10 7.72
C ARG A 36 -0.85 -5.02 7.04
N THR A 37 0.17 -5.62 7.64
CA THR A 37 1.51 -5.74 7.03
C THR A 37 1.48 -6.76 5.91
N VAL A 38 2.19 -6.48 4.82
CA VAL A 38 2.34 -7.42 3.68
C VAL A 38 3.62 -8.27 3.76
N GLY A 39 4.40 -8.13 4.83
CA GLY A 39 5.65 -8.88 5.02
C GLY A 39 6.88 -8.26 4.36
N LYS A 40 6.73 -7.15 3.64
CA LYS A 40 7.86 -6.35 3.12
C LYS A 40 8.22 -5.24 4.11
N SER A 41 9.47 -5.19 4.53
CA SER A 41 10.06 -4.11 5.33
C SER A 41 11.45 -3.76 4.81
N GLY A 42 11.88 -2.52 4.98
CA GLY A 42 13.18 -2.03 4.52
C GLY A 42 13.23 -0.50 4.51
N LEU A 43 14.18 0.08 3.79
CA LEU A 43 14.24 1.52 3.65
C LEU A 43 13.05 2.04 2.83
N LYS A 44 12.78 3.34 2.94
CA LYS A 44 11.73 4.03 2.18
C LYS A 44 11.75 3.66 0.69
N LYS A 45 12.91 3.72 0.04
CA LYS A 45 13.07 3.42 -1.39
C LYS A 45 12.69 1.98 -1.72
N GLU A 46 13.10 1.01 -0.91
CA GLU A 46 12.80 -0.41 -1.14
C GLU A 46 11.32 -0.71 -0.95
N CYS A 47 10.69 -0.10 0.06
CA CYS A 47 9.25 -0.24 0.29
C CYS A 47 8.43 0.40 -0.84
N LEU A 48 8.82 1.59 -1.30
CA LEU A 48 8.15 2.26 -2.41
C LEU A 48 8.33 1.50 -3.73
N ALA A 49 9.52 0.98 -4.02
CA ALA A 49 9.76 0.15 -5.21
C ALA A 49 8.90 -1.11 -5.19
N TYR A 50 8.77 -1.77 -4.03
CA TYR A 50 7.85 -2.90 -3.89
C TYR A 50 6.40 -2.50 -4.12
N ILE A 51 5.95 -1.36 -3.57
CA ILE A 51 4.59 -0.86 -3.79
C ILE A 51 4.35 -0.60 -5.28
N ASP A 52 5.30 0.02 -5.98
CA ASP A 52 5.22 0.28 -7.43
C ASP A 52 5.13 -1.02 -8.25
N GLU A 53 5.88 -2.05 -7.84
CA GLU A 53 5.87 -3.38 -8.48
C GLU A 53 4.55 -4.14 -8.24
N VAL A 54 3.98 -4.08 -7.03
CA VAL A 54 2.77 -4.87 -6.68
C VAL A 54 1.48 -4.10 -6.96
N TRP A 55 1.49 -2.77 -6.86
CA TRP A 55 0.33 -1.91 -7.09
C TRP A 55 0.19 -1.55 -8.58
N THR A 56 0.20 -2.59 -9.41
CA THR A 56 0.13 -2.51 -10.88
C THR A 56 -1.18 -1.94 -11.41
N ASP A 57 -2.23 -1.94 -10.60
CA ASP A 57 -3.54 -1.40 -10.98
C ASP A 57 -4.09 -0.55 -9.85
N MET A 58 -3.98 0.76 -10.04
CA MET A 58 -4.48 1.76 -9.10
C MET A 58 -6.00 1.98 -9.21
N ARG A 59 -6.72 1.19 -10.04
CA ARG A 59 -8.19 1.28 -10.07
C ARG A 59 -8.76 0.76 -8.75
N PRO A 60 -9.62 1.53 -8.08
CA PRO A 60 -10.34 1.05 -6.91
C PRO A 60 -11.05 -0.27 -7.23
N LEU A 61 -11.01 -1.22 -6.30
CA LEU A 61 -11.72 -2.51 -6.42
C LEU A 61 -13.18 -2.34 -6.85
N SER A 62 -13.84 -1.32 -6.33
CA SER A 62 -15.23 -0.95 -6.65
C SER A 62 -15.45 -0.59 -8.12
N LEU A 63 -14.46 0.00 -8.78
CA LEU A 63 -14.49 0.34 -10.20
C LEU A 63 -14.26 -0.92 -11.07
N ARG A 64 -13.37 -1.82 -10.63
CA ARG A 64 -13.13 -3.10 -11.30
C ARG A 64 -14.35 -4.03 -11.24
N GLN A 65 -15.03 -4.10 -10.08
CA GLN A 65 -16.25 -4.90 -9.94
C GLN A 65 -17.38 -4.38 -10.85
N LYS A 66 -17.59 -3.06 -10.90
CA LYS A 66 -18.60 -2.46 -11.79
C LYS A 66 -18.31 -2.69 -13.28
N MET A 67 -17.04 -2.70 -13.70
CA MET A 67 -16.68 -3.01 -15.09
C MET A 67 -16.83 -4.49 -15.42
N ALA A 68 -16.56 -5.40 -14.47
CA ALA A 68 -16.78 -6.83 -14.65
C ALA A 68 -18.28 -7.18 -14.77
N GLU A 69 -19.13 -6.57 -13.95
CA GLU A 69 -20.60 -6.71 -14.08
C GLU A 69 -21.11 -6.16 -15.43
N ALA A 70 -20.60 -5.01 -15.89
CA ALA A 70 -21.00 -4.42 -17.17
C ALA A 70 -20.55 -5.24 -18.39
N ALA A 71 -19.47 -6.01 -18.28
CA ALA A 71 -18.99 -6.90 -19.35
C ALA A 71 -19.72 -8.25 -19.39
N ALA A 72 -20.21 -8.75 -18.24
CA ALA A 72 -20.96 -10.00 -18.16
C ALA A 72 -22.46 -9.86 -18.53
N ALA A 73 -22.96 -8.62 -18.60
CA ALA A 73 -24.33 -8.30 -18.97
C ALA A 73 -24.53 -8.05 -20.49
N GLN A 74 -23.55 -8.40 -21.34
CA GLN A 74 -23.59 -8.26 -22.80
C GLN A 74 -23.62 -9.62 -23.50
#